data_AF-A0A800FGL5-F1
#
_entry.id   AF-A0A800FGL5-F1
#
_cell.length_a   1.000
_cell.length_b   1.000
_cell.length_c   1.000
_cell.angle_alpha   90.00
_cell.angle_beta   90.00
_cell.angle_gamma   90.00
#
_symmetry.space_group_name_H-M   'P 1'
#
loop_
_entity.id
_entity.type
_entity.pdbx_description
1 polymer ?
#
loop_
_entity_poly.entity_id
_entity_poly.type
_entity_poly.pdbx_seq_one_letter_code
_entity_poly.pdbx_strand_id
1 'polypeptide(L)'
;MKLHVNIILIVLMLPLYAGVDYNSEIQPIFNSRCTNCHSGSDAEEDLSLTSYNNLMNGGDSGDVVIPYDHANSLLWQYINSGFMPPGTNDLTDSQVDLIAQWINEGALPEPNEPMIGDMNDDGVVNVLDVVLLVNSVLNGGSADDYPQADVNGDGTLNVLDVVLLINIILEI
;
A
#
# COMPACT_ATOMS: atom_id res chain seq x y z
N MET A 1 45.36 -23.41 20.57
CA MET A 1 44.78 -22.15 20.07
C MET A 1 43.27 -22.30 20.04
N LYS A 2 42.53 -21.61 20.91
CA LYS A 2 41.06 -21.56 20.88
C LYS A 2 40.65 -20.46 19.91
N LEU A 3 40.09 -20.84 18.75
CA LEU A 3 39.45 -19.90 17.84
C LEU A 3 38.12 -19.47 18.48
N HIS A 4 38.05 -18.20 18.89
CA HIS A 4 36.79 -17.57 19.29
C HIS A 4 36.09 -17.14 18.00
N VAL A 5 35.04 -17.85 17.61
CA VAL A 5 34.17 -17.43 16.52
C VAL A 5 33.18 -16.44 17.12
N ASN A 6 33.40 -15.15 16.89
CA ASN A 6 32.41 -14.12 17.19
C ASN A 6 31.30 -14.22 16.14
N ILE A 7 30.19 -14.85 16.51
CA ILE A 7 28.94 -14.78 15.74
C ILE A 7 28.41 -13.36 15.92
N ILE A 8 28.69 -12.49 14.94
CA ILE A 8 28.01 -11.20 14.82
C ILE A 8 26.60 -11.54 14.34
N LEU A 9 25.62 -11.39 15.23
CA LEU A 9 24.21 -11.54 14.90
C LEU A 9 23.79 -10.27 14.14
N ILE A 10 23.92 -10.29 12.82
CA ILE A 10 23.32 -9.29 11.93
C ILE A 10 21.82 -9.56 11.97
N VAL A 11 21.07 -8.76 12.71
CA VAL A 11 19.62 -8.68 12.55
C VAL A 11 19.40 -7.98 11.22
N LEU A 12 19.12 -8.75 10.18
CA LEU A 12 18.64 -8.24 8.91
C LEU A 12 17.22 -7.71 9.18
N MET A 13 17.11 -6.41 9.40
CA MET A 13 15.81 -5.75 9.51
C MET A 13 15.23 -5.75 8.09
N LEU A 14 14.48 -6.80 7.75
CA LEU A 14 13.73 -6.85 6.51
C LEU A 14 12.72 -5.70 6.57
N PRO A 15 12.63 -4.83 5.55
CA PRO A 15 11.57 -3.85 5.50
C PRO A 15 10.24 -4.61 5.46
N LEU A 16 9.38 -4.38 6.46
CA LEU A 16 7.97 -4.69 6.33
C LEU A 16 7.48 -3.85 5.14
N TYR A 17 7.01 -4.51 4.08
CA TYR A 17 6.32 -3.84 3.00
C TYR A 17 4.94 -3.41 3.52
N ALA A 18 4.89 -2.22 4.14
CA ALA A 18 3.64 -1.49 4.32
C ALA A 18 3.26 -0.84 2.98
N GLY A 19 1.96 -0.74 2.70
CA GLY A 19 1.47 -0.02 1.52
C GLY A 19 1.89 1.46 1.52
N VAL A 20 1.66 2.16 0.42
CA VAL A 20 1.98 3.57 0.28
C VAL A 20 1.04 4.41 1.15
N ASP A 21 1.63 5.21 2.04
CA ASP A 21 0.89 6.12 2.89
C ASP A 21 0.66 7.47 2.21
N TYR A 22 -0.62 7.83 2.00
CA TYR A 22 -0.95 9.06 1.28
C TYR A 22 -0.39 10.30 1.98
N ASN A 23 -0.51 10.39 3.30
CA ASN A 23 -0.20 11.60 4.05
C ASN A 23 1.31 11.89 4.11
N SER A 24 2.12 10.85 4.27
CA SER A 24 3.57 10.97 4.44
C SER A 24 4.36 10.80 3.14
N GLU A 25 3.79 10.16 2.11
CA GLU A 25 4.50 9.87 0.87
C GLU A 25 3.93 10.59 -0.36
N ILE A 26 2.59 10.66 -0.50
CA ILE A 26 1.94 11.24 -1.69
C ILE A 26 1.68 12.75 -1.53
N GLN A 27 1.04 13.17 -0.44
CA GLN A 27 0.68 14.57 -0.20
C GLN A 27 1.90 15.51 -0.24
N PRO A 28 3.11 15.15 0.26
CA PRO A 28 4.29 16.00 0.12
C PRO A 28 4.72 16.24 -1.33
N ILE A 29 4.50 15.28 -2.23
CA ILE A 29 4.76 15.44 -3.68
C ILE A 29 3.81 16.50 -4.24
N PHE A 30 2.51 16.40 -3.95
CA PHE A 30 1.53 17.39 -4.42
C PHE A 30 1.78 18.78 -3.85
N ASN A 31 2.10 18.88 -2.57
CA ASN A 31 2.45 20.15 -1.92
C ASN A 31 3.66 20.81 -2.59
N SER A 32 4.65 20.03 -3.02
CA SER A 32 5.86 20.56 -3.64
C SER A 32 5.67 20.93 -5.11
N ARG A 33 4.77 20.26 -5.84
CA ARG A 33 4.75 20.28 -7.31
C ARG A 33 3.46 20.78 -7.93
N CYS A 34 2.33 20.64 -7.23
CA CYS A 34 1.01 20.75 -7.86
C CYS A 34 0.13 21.83 -7.21
N THR A 35 0.21 22.01 -5.89
CA THR A 35 -0.70 22.90 -5.16
C THR A 35 -0.58 24.38 -5.53
N ASN A 36 0.49 24.81 -6.22
CA ASN A 36 0.57 26.20 -6.71
C ASN A 36 -0.52 26.57 -7.72
N CYS A 37 -1.04 25.58 -8.47
CA CYS A 37 -2.11 25.77 -9.45
C CYS A 37 -3.37 25.00 -9.07
N HIS A 38 -3.24 23.92 -8.29
CA HIS A 38 -4.34 23.07 -7.84
C HIS A 38 -4.63 23.27 -6.34
N SER A 39 -4.89 24.51 -5.93
CA SER A 39 -5.31 24.83 -4.57
C SER A 39 -6.24 26.04 -4.50
N GLY A 40 -7.13 26.05 -3.49
CA GLY A 40 -8.03 27.17 -3.22
C GLY A 40 -9.19 27.28 -4.20
N SER A 41 -9.82 28.46 -4.23
CA SER A 41 -11.01 28.74 -5.07
C SER A 41 -10.70 29.02 -6.53
N ASP A 42 -9.43 29.30 -6.85
CA ASP A 42 -8.97 29.62 -8.20
C ASP A 42 -8.14 28.45 -8.77
N ALA A 43 -8.40 27.24 -8.28
CA ALA A 43 -7.70 26.05 -8.72
C ALA A 43 -8.03 25.74 -10.19
N GLU A 44 -7.00 25.39 -10.97
CA GLU A 44 -7.19 24.98 -12.36
C GLU A 44 -8.10 23.75 -12.45
N GLU A 45 -9.09 23.80 -13.33
CA GLU A 45 -10.14 22.77 -13.51
C GLU A 45 -10.91 22.43 -12.22
N ASP A 46 -11.01 23.37 -11.27
CA ASP A 46 -11.60 23.19 -9.94
C ASP A 46 -11.02 22.00 -9.14
N LEU A 47 -9.84 21.51 -9.54
CA LEU A 47 -9.17 20.38 -8.92
C LEU A 47 -8.26 20.86 -7.79
N SER A 48 -8.55 20.43 -6.56
CA SER A 48 -7.74 20.75 -5.40
C SER A 48 -6.93 19.54 -4.91
N LEU A 49 -5.60 19.67 -4.93
CA LEU A 49 -4.66 18.62 -4.51
C LEU A 49 -4.10 18.85 -3.09
N THR A 50 -4.83 19.61 -2.27
CA THR A 50 -4.42 20.05 -0.93
C THR A 50 -4.74 19.07 0.19
N SER A 51 -5.59 18.08 -0.08
CA SER A 51 -5.91 17.00 0.85
C SER A 51 -6.41 15.79 0.08
N TYR A 52 -6.35 14.61 0.72
CA TYR A 52 -6.93 13.38 0.19
C TYR A 52 -8.37 13.55 -0.28
N ASN A 53 -9.24 14.10 0.59
CA ASN A 53 -10.65 14.27 0.27
C ASN A 53 -10.87 15.19 -0.95
N ASN A 54 -10.06 16.24 -1.08
CA ASN A 54 -10.17 17.15 -2.22
C ASN A 54 -9.74 16.46 -3.53
N LEU A 55 -8.65 15.68 -3.50
CA LEU A 55 -8.22 14.89 -4.65
C LEU A 55 -9.29 13.87 -5.08
N MET A 56 -9.84 13.14 -4.10
CA MET A 56 -10.82 12.08 -4.39
C MET A 56 -12.20 12.62 -4.76
N ASN A 57 -12.51 13.89 -4.46
CA ASN A 57 -13.71 14.57 -4.96
C ASN A 57 -13.61 14.94 -6.45
N GLY A 58 -12.40 14.95 -7.02
CA GLY A 58 -12.17 15.36 -8.41
C GLY A 58 -12.29 16.87 -8.65
N GLY A 59 -12.47 17.24 -9.91
CA GLY A 59 -12.69 18.62 -10.36
C GLY A 59 -13.70 18.68 -11.50
N ASP A 60 -13.62 19.68 -12.37
CA ASP A 60 -14.53 19.87 -13.51
C ASP A 60 -14.52 18.69 -14.51
N SER A 61 -13.41 17.93 -14.57
CA SER A 61 -13.29 16.71 -15.36
C SER A 61 -13.88 15.46 -14.68
N GLY A 62 -14.44 15.59 -13.48
CA GLY A 62 -14.90 14.48 -12.64
C GLY A 62 -13.74 13.83 -11.87
N ASP A 63 -13.89 12.54 -11.58
CA ASP A 63 -12.90 11.75 -10.85
C ASP A 63 -11.56 11.71 -11.59
N VAL A 64 -10.48 12.11 -10.92
CA VAL A 64 -9.12 12.07 -11.49
C VAL A 64 -8.32 10.85 -11.05
N VAL A 65 -8.83 10.12 -10.05
CA VAL A 65 -8.26 8.87 -9.52
C VAL A 65 -9.31 7.78 -9.62
N ILE A 66 -8.92 6.66 -10.22
CA ILE A 66 -9.70 5.43 -10.27
C ILE A 66 -8.93 4.40 -9.43
N PRO A 67 -9.40 4.07 -8.22
CA PRO A 67 -8.79 3.05 -7.38
C PRO A 67 -8.54 1.75 -8.14
N TYR A 68 -7.37 1.14 -7.90
CA TYR A 68 -6.89 -0.08 -8.55
C TYR A 68 -6.58 0.05 -10.05
N ASP A 69 -6.66 1.24 -10.63
CA ASP A 69 -6.45 1.47 -12.07
C ASP A 69 -5.73 2.80 -12.35
N HIS A 70 -4.42 2.83 -12.05
CA HIS A 70 -3.59 4.00 -12.38
C HIS A 70 -3.60 4.31 -13.88
N ALA A 71 -3.64 3.31 -14.75
CA ALA A 71 -3.53 3.47 -16.19
C ALA A 71 -4.71 4.26 -16.77
N ASN A 72 -5.90 4.13 -16.19
CA ASN A 72 -7.09 4.90 -16.56
C ASN A 72 -7.35 6.12 -15.67
N SER A 73 -6.53 6.36 -14.64
CA SER A 73 -6.62 7.57 -13.80
C SER A 73 -6.04 8.80 -14.51
N LEU A 74 -6.86 9.83 -14.72
CA LEU A 74 -6.43 11.08 -15.37
C LEU A 74 -5.22 11.72 -14.69
N LEU A 75 -5.20 11.70 -13.35
CA LEU A 75 -4.06 12.19 -12.55
C LEU A 75 -2.76 11.55 -13.03
N TRP A 76 -2.72 10.23 -13.12
CA TRP A 76 -1.51 9.49 -13.50
C TRP A 76 -1.15 9.70 -14.97
N GLN A 77 -2.14 9.72 -15.87
CA GLN A 77 -1.90 9.96 -17.30
C GLN A 77 -1.23 11.31 -17.57
N TYR A 78 -1.63 12.35 -16.83
CA TYR A 78 -1.11 13.71 -17.02
C TYR A 78 0.31 13.86 -16.45
N ILE A 79 0.61 13.22 -15.30
CA ILE A 79 1.98 13.24 -14.76
C ILE A 79 2.93 12.33 -15.55
N ASN A 80 2.49 11.15 -15.98
CA ASN A 80 3.32 10.19 -16.71
C ASN A 80 3.65 10.67 -18.14
N SER A 81 2.76 11.44 -18.75
CA SER A 81 3.04 12.08 -20.05
C SER A 81 3.95 13.31 -19.95
N GLY A 82 4.24 13.79 -18.74
CA GLY A 82 4.95 15.05 -18.50
C GLY A 82 4.12 16.29 -18.86
N PHE A 83 2.81 16.15 -19.06
CA PHE A 83 1.93 17.30 -19.31
C PHE A 83 1.73 18.13 -18.04
N MET A 84 1.72 17.47 -16.88
CA MET A 84 1.70 18.10 -15.56
C MET A 84 2.88 17.63 -14.70
N PRO A 85 3.51 18.52 -13.92
CA PRO A 85 3.32 19.97 -13.90
C PRO A 85 3.89 20.65 -15.16
N PRO A 86 3.41 21.85 -15.53
CA PRO A 86 3.96 22.56 -16.68
C PRO A 86 5.37 23.09 -16.40
N GLY A 87 6.20 23.14 -17.44
CA GLY A 87 7.51 23.79 -17.40
C GLY A 87 8.64 22.88 -16.95
N THR A 88 9.34 23.23 -15.87
CA THR A 88 10.51 22.49 -15.35
C THR A 88 10.26 21.92 -13.95
N ASN A 89 8.99 21.79 -13.56
CA ASN A 89 8.58 21.36 -12.23
C ASN A 89 8.24 19.87 -12.19
N ASP A 90 8.89 19.09 -13.04
CA ASP A 90 8.56 17.70 -13.31
C ASP A 90 8.76 16.82 -12.06
N LEU A 91 7.92 15.80 -11.96
CA LEU A 91 8.13 14.70 -11.02
C LEU A 91 9.31 13.86 -11.51
N THR A 92 10.04 13.28 -10.57
CA THR A 92 10.97 12.19 -10.91
C THR A 92 10.21 10.92 -11.25
N ASP A 93 10.78 10.03 -12.06
CA ASP A 93 10.17 8.72 -12.39
C ASP A 93 9.72 7.97 -11.12
N SER A 94 10.53 7.97 -10.06
CA SER A 94 10.18 7.34 -8.79
C SER A 94 8.96 7.96 -8.09
N GLN A 95 8.69 9.25 -8.28
CA GLN A 95 7.48 9.90 -7.74
C GLN A 95 6.25 9.54 -8.59
N VAL A 96 6.42 9.43 -9.90
CA VAL A 96 5.34 8.96 -10.80
C VAL A 96 4.98 7.51 -10.49
N ASP A 97 5.99 6.66 -10.28
CA ASP A 97 5.82 5.24 -9.92
C ASP A 97 5.17 5.10 -8.54
N LEU A 98 5.55 5.91 -7.56
CA LEU A 98 4.95 5.89 -6.22
C LEU A 98 3.47 6.26 -6.25
N ILE A 99 3.08 7.27 -7.04
CA ILE A 99 1.67 7.63 -7.25
C ILE A 99 0.94 6.50 -7.97
N ALA A 100 1.56 5.85 -8.97
CA ALA A 100 0.98 4.70 -9.65
C ALA A 100 0.70 3.54 -8.68
N GLN A 101 1.68 3.24 -7.83
CA GLN A 101 1.59 2.21 -6.80
C GLN A 101 0.44 2.50 -5.84
N TRP A 102 0.40 3.70 -5.27
CA TRP A 102 -0.68 4.13 -4.36
C TRP A 102 -2.07 3.98 -4.99
N ILE A 103 -2.25 4.36 -6.26
CA ILE A 103 -3.53 4.18 -6.96
C ILE A 103 -3.86 2.68 -7.11
N ASN A 104 -2.89 1.87 -7.50
CA ASN A 104 -3.07 0.42 -7.67
C ASN A 104 -3.35 -0.32 -6.36
N GLU A 105 -2.90 0.23 -5.24
CA GLU A 105 -3.21 -0.27 -3.88
C GLU A 105 -4.61 0.15 -3.39
N GLY A 106 -5.39 0.84 -4.24
CA GLY A 106 -6.76 1.25 -3.94
C GLY A 106 -6.92 2.72 -3.60
N ALA A 107 -5.85 3.52 -3.76
CA ALA A 107 -5.87 4.96 -3.51
C ALA A 107 -6.39 5.33 -2.12
N LEU A 108 -5.94 4.62 -1.08
CA LEU A 108 -6.42 4.77 0.29
C LEU A 108 -5.74 5.94 1.01
N PRO A 109 -6.39 6.56 2.02
CA PRO A 109 -5.81 7.68 2.76
C PRO A 109 -4.69 7.25 3.71
N GLU A 110 -4.69 5.98 4.10
CA GLU A 110 -3.71 5.32 4.96
C GLU A 110 -3.43 3.95 4.30
N PRO A 111 -2.25 3.36 4.49
CA PRO A 111 -1.95 2.06 3.91
C PRO A 111 -2.87 0.99 4.48
N ASN A 112 -3.21 -0.01 3.67
CA ASN A 112 -3.78 -1.24 4.19
C ASN A 112 -2.70 -1.95 5.01
N GLU A 113 -2.83 -1.86 6.34
CA GLU A 113 -2.06 -2.70 7.24
C GLU A 113 -2.53 -4.15 7.06
N PRO A 114 -1.63 -5.12 6.82
CA PRO A 114 -2.00 -6.52 6.72
C PRO A 114 -2.75 -6.94 7.98
N MET A 115 -4.05 -7.19 7.86
CA MET A 115 -4.84 -7.65 8.98
C MET A 115 -4.47 -9.11 9.24
N ILE A 116 -4.05 -9.43 10.47
CA ILE A 116 -3.73 -10.82 10.83
C ILE A 116 -4.91 -11.72 10.47
N GLY A 117 -4.63 -12.75 9.68
CA GLY A 117 -5.62 -13.71 9.19
C GLY A 117 -6.35 -13.33 7.90
N ASP A 118 -6.17 -12.12 7.36
CA ASP A 118 -6.74 -11.69 6.08
C ASP A 118 -5.82 -12.08 4.92
N MET A 119 -5.99 -13.29 4.41
CA MET A 119 -5.02 -13.87 3.47
C MET A 119 -5.18 -13.36 2.03
N ASN A 120 -6.27 -12.65 1.74
CA ASN A 120 -6.56 -12.10 0.42
C ASN A 120 -6.58 -10.55 0.40
N ASP A 121 -6.31 -9.92 1.54
CA ASP A 121 -6.31 -8.48 1.76
C ASP A 121 -7.64 -7.79 1.36
N ASP A 122 -8.77 -8.47 1.56
CA ASP A 122 -10.13 -7.94 1.28
C ASP A 122 -10.75 -7.16 2.46
N GLY A 123 -10.03 -7.11 3.59
CA GLY A 123 -10.45 -6.45 4.81
C GLY A 123 -11.39 -7.28 5.69
N VAL A 124 -11.64 -8.55 5.37
CA VAL A 124 -12.60 -9.41 6.07
C VAL A 124 -12.02 -10.80 6.34
N VAL A 125 -11.70 -11.10 7.61
CA VAL A 125 -11.31 -12.46 8.01
C VAL A 125 -12.48 -13.44 7.95
N ASN A 126 -12.43 -14.41 7.04
CA ASN A 126 -13.48 -15.39 6.79
C ASN A 126 -12.93 -16.75 6.31
N VAL A 127 -13.84 -17.66 5.95
CA VAL A 127 -13.49 -19.04 5.56
C VAL A 127 -12.61 -19.09 4.31
N LEU A 128 -12.68 -18.08 3.43
CA LEU A 128 -11.80 -18.00 2.28
C LEU A 128 -10.34 -17.88 2.72
N ASP A 129 -10.06 -17.13 3.77
CA ASP A 129 -8.70 -16.94 4.27
C ASP A 129 -8.14 -18.21 4.89
N VAL A 130 -8.99 -19.00 5.55
CA VAL A 130 -8.62 -20.35 6.01
C VAL A 130 -8.21 -21.24 4.84
N VAL A 131 -8.94 -21.20 3.72
CA VAL A 131 -8.61 -22.00 2.54
C VAL A 131 -7.26 -21.57 1.96
N LEU A 132 -7.00 -20.26 1.90
CA LEU A 132 -5.74 -19.71 1.42
C LEU A 132 -4.58 -20.08 2.35
N LEU A 133 -4.75 -19.93 3.67
CA LEU A 133 -3.76 -20.31 4.67
C LEU A 133 -3.41 -21.80 4.61
N VAL A 134 -4.43 -22.67 4.50
CA VAL A 134 -4.20 -24.11 4.32
C VAL A 134 -3.40 -24.39 3.06
N ASN A 135 -3.72 -23.73 1.95
CA ASN A 135 -2.96 -23.90 0.71
C ASN A 135 -1.49 -23.43 0.88
N SER A 136 -1.26 -22.30 1.57
CA SER A 136 0.09 -21.82 1.88
C SER A 136 0.88 -22.81 2.73
N VAL A 137 0.28 -23.35 3.80
CA VAL A 137 0.90 -24.37 4.66
C VAL A 137 1.24 -25.64 3.87
N LEU A 138 0.35 -26.11 2.99
CA LEU A 138 0.56 -27.32 2.19
C LEU A 138 1.65 -27.16 1.11
N ASN A 139 1.85 -25.94 0.61
CA ASN A 139 2.88 -25.63 -0.40
C ASN A 139 4.22 -25.20 0.22
N GLY A 140 4.34 -25.19 1.55
CA GLY A 140 5.56 -24.82 2.25
C GLY A 140 5.84 -23.30 2.26
N GLY A 141 4.79 -22.47 2.30
CA GLY A 141 4.92 -21.02 2.45
C GLY A 141 5.60 -20.62 3.77
N SER A 142 6.25 -19.46 3.78
CA SER A 142 6.91 -18.89 4.97
C SER A 142 6.11 -17.73 5.56
N ALA A 143 6.22 -17.53 6.88
CA ALA A 143 5.71 -16.35 7.57
C ALA A 143 6.39 -15.06 7.08
N ASP A 144 7.60 -15.19 6.52
CA ASP A 144 8.31 -14.09 5.88
C ASP A 144 7.61 -13.61 4.60
N ASP A 145 6.95 -14.52 3.87
CA ASP A 145 6.25 -14.21 2.61
C ASP A 145 4.84 -13.66 2.88
N TYR A 146 4.21 -14.13 3.95
CA TYR A 146 2.85 -13.76 4.35
C TYR A 146 2.80 -13.53 5.88
N PRO A 147 3.22 -12.35 6.37
CA PRO A 147 3.20 -12.05 7.80
C PRO A 147 1.80 -12.18 8.42
N GLN A 148 0.76 -11.88 7.66
CA GLN A 148 -0.63 -12.04 8.09
C GLN A 148 -1.06 -13.50 8.29
N ALA A 149 -0.32 -14.45 7.72
CA ALA A 149 -0.58 -15.88 7.84
C ALA A 149 -0.08 -16.48 9.17
N ASP A 150 0.89 -15.82 9.82
CA ASP A 150 1.46 -16.23 11.11
C ASP A 150 0.60 -15.68 12.25
N VAL A 151 -0.57 -16.31 12.44
CA VAL A 151 -1.60 -15.83 13.37
C VAL A 151 -1.13 -15.87 14.81
N ASN A 152 -0.19 -16.75 15.15
CA ASN A 152 0.35 -16.88 16.51
C ASN A 152 1.66 -16.10 16.74
N GLY A 153 2.30 -15.60 15.68
CA GLY A 153 3.53 -14.82 15.73
C GLY A 153 4.78 -15.64 16.12
N ASP A 154 4.79 -16.95 15.88
CA ASP A 154 5.90 -17.85 16.21
C ASP A 154 6.95 -17.97 15.09
N GLY A 155 6.68 -17.33 13.94
CA GLY A 155 7.53 -17.31 12.76
C GLY A 155 7.40 -18.56 11.87
N THR A 156 6.45 -19.47 12.13
CA THR A 156 6.29 -20.71 11.38
C THR A 156 4.85 -20.93 10.94
N LEU A 157 4.59 -20.95 9.62
CA LEU A 157 3.26 -21.30 9.11
C LEU A 157 2.97 -22.79 9.26
N ASN A 158 1.97 -23.12 10.07
CA ASN A 158 1.58 -24.49 10.33
C ASN A 158 0.09 -24.63 10.70
N VAL A 159 -0.31 -25.83 11.14
CA VAL A 159 -1.70 -26.14 11.49
C VAL A 159 -2.22 -25.31 12.67
N LEU A 160 -1.33 -24.81 13.54
CA LEU A 160 -1.71 -23.96 14.66
C LEU A 160 -2.25 -22.61 14.18
N ASP A 161 -1.67 -22.03 13.13
CA ASP A 161 -2.17 -20.78 12.54
C ASP A 161 -3.54 -20.97 11.94
N VAL A 162 -3.77 -22.09 11.26
CA VAL A 162 -5.08 -22.46 10.70
C VAL A 162 -6.13 -22.58 11.81
N VAL A 163 -5.81 -23.26 12.91
CA VAL A 163 -6.73 -23.43 14.04
C VAL A 163 -7.04 -22.09 14.69
N LEU A 164 -6.04 -21.23 14.88
CA LEU A 164 -6.24 -19.91 15.46
C LEU A 164 -7.05 -19.00 14.54
N LEU A 165 -6.83 -19.06 13.24
CA LEU A 165 -7.64 -18.33 12.27
C LEU A 165 -9.13 -18.74 12.33
N ILE A 166 -9.39 -20.05 12.44
CA ILE A 166 -10.75 -20.56 12.63
C ILE A 166 -11.36 -20.03 13.94
N ASN A 167 -10.59 -20.00 15.03
CA ASN A 167 -11.07 -19.47 16.31
C ASN A 167 -11.40 -17.97 16.22
N ILE A 168 -10.61 -17.18 15.47
CA ILE A 168 -10.90 -15.77 15.19
C ILE A 168 -12.25 -15.64 14.48
N ILE A 169 -12.47 -16.42 13.41
CA ILE A 169 -13.72 -16.37 12.62
C ILE A 169 -14.94 -16.80 13.44
N LEU A 170 -14.77 -17.79 14.31
CA LEU A 170 -15.84 -18.34 15.13
C LEU A 170 -16.06 -17.57 16.44
N GLU A 171 -15.18 -16.62 16.78
CA GLU A 171 -15.14 -15.89 18.05
C GLU A 171 -15.10 -16.83 19.29
N ILE A 172 -14.34 -17.94 19.21
CA ILE A 172 -14.26 -18.97 20.27
C ILE A 172 -12.87 -19.15 20.89
#